data_AF-A0A2H3JP43-F1
#
_entry.id   AF-A0A2H3JP43-F1
#
_cell.length_a   1.000
_cell.length_b   1.000
_cell.length_c   1.000
_cell.angle_alpha   90.00
_cell.angle_beta   90.00
_cell.angle_gamma   90.00
#
_symmetry.space_group_name_H-M   'P 1'
#
loop_
_entity.id
_entity.type
_entity.pdbx_description
1 polymer ?
#
loop_
_entity_poly.entity_id
_entity_poly.type
_entity_poly.pdbx_seq_one_letter_code
_entity_poly.pdbx_strand_id
1 'polypeptide(L)'
;KKMWAIFDETGIFSSACRHRFILWLMDMVRSGELAKYPLAIVSKSLDVFGECILMGYDIGCEFEGTIRCSSLGWGWKEANCRCCVNAFHGYTHCYPCQMCNHLNVIEGAGIEDLETLERIFSASNNLASVTLHASASRRRVLIDTYFKQWDEEKY
;
A
#
# COMPACT_ATOMS: atom_id res chain seq x y z
N LYS A 1 -2.84 16.60 9.86
CA LYS A 1 -1.65 17.28 9.26
C LYS A 1 -2.14 18.28 8.22
N LYS A 2 -1.81 19.57 8.35
CA LYS A 2 -2.13 20.59 7.32
C LYS A 2 -1.01 20.53 6.27
N MET A 3 -1.35 20.16 5.06
CA MET A 3 -0.40 19.95 3.97
C MET A 3 0.09 21.30 3.44
N TRP A 4 1.36 21.37 3.04
CA TRP A 4 1.94 22.57 2.44
C TRP A 4 1.33 22.72 1.04
N ALA A 5 0.44 23.70 0.87
CA ALA A 5 -0.34 23.92 -0.35
C ALA A 5 0.48 24.42 -1.56
N ILE A 6 1.79 24.14 -1.57
CA ILE A 6 2.76 24.61 -2.57
C ILE A 6 2.79 23.66 -3.78
N PHE A 7 2.47 22.38 -3.59
CA PHE A 7 2.53 21.35 -4.64
C PHE A 7 1.15 20.72 -4.90
N ASP A 8 0.84 20.48 -6.17
CA ASP A 8 -0.37 19.76 -6.59
C ASP A 8 -0.21 18.26 -6.30
N GLU A 9 0.89 17.63 -6.73
CA GLU A 9 1.28 16.29 -6.32
C GLU A 9 2.03 16.32 -4.99
N THR A 10 1.55 15.57 -4.02
CA THR A 10 1.99 15.64 -2.62
C THR A 10 2.76 14.40 -2.19
N GLY A 11 2.73 13.36 -3.01
CA GLY A 11 3.41 12.10 -2.79
C GLY A 11 2.93 11.02 -3.76
N ILE A 12 3.34 9.80 -3.48
CA ILE A 12 2.82 8.60 -4.13
C ILE A 12 2.14 7.71 -3.10
N PHE A 13 1.08 7.03 -3.50
CA PHE A 13 0.55 5.87 -2.81
C PHE A 13 0.86 4.63 -3.65
N SER A 14 1.27 3.54 -3.02
CA SER A 14 1.74 2.37 -3.77
C SER A 14 1.35 1.05 -3.11
N SER A 15 1.39 -0.01 -3.89
CA SER A 15 1.32 -1.39 -3.41
C SER A 15 2.46 -2.21 -3.98
N ALA A 16 2.86 -3.23 -3.23
CA ALA A 16 3.84 -4.20 -3.65
C ALA A 16 3.39 -5.60 -3.25
N CYS A 17 3.87 -6.62 -3.95
CA CYS A 17 3.67 -8.00 -3.54
C CYS A 17 4.74 -8.45 -2.53
N ARG A 18 4.55 -9.63 -1.92
CA ARG A 18 5.53 -10.27 -1.02
C ARG A 18 6.91 -10.49 -1.63
N HIS A 19 7.02 -10.50 -2.96
CA HIS A 19 8.30 -10.63 -3.66
C HIS A 19 9.03 -9.29 -3.84
N ARG A 20 8.48 -8.20 -3.29
CA ARG A 20 9.00 -6.82 -3.36
C ARG A 20 8.90 -6.15 -4.73
N PHE A 21 8.07 -6.70 -5.62
CA PHE A 21 7.70 -6.02 -6.87
C PHE A 21 6.61 -4.99 -6.65
N ILE A 22 6.75 -3.84 -7.32
CA ILE A 22 5.70 -2.83 -7.38
C ILE A 22 4.53 -3.35 -8.20
N LEU A 23 3.31 -3.24 -7.66
CA LEU A 23 2.08 -3.62 -8.36
C LEU A 23 1.41 -2.40 -8.98
N TRP A 24 1.11 -1.40 -8.15
CA TRP A 24 0.45 -0.18 -8.59
C TRP A 24 0.99 1.05 -7.86
N LEU A 25 1.06 2.16 -8.60
CA LEU A 25 1.49 3.48 -8.14
C LEU A 25 0.40 4.50 -8.46
N MET A 26 0.13 5.41 -7.54
CA MET A 26 -0.85 6.47 -7.69
C MET A 26 -0.30 7.80 -7.17
N ASP A 27 -0.55 8.88 -7.89
CA ASP A 27 -0.25 10.22 -7.37
C ASP A 27 -1.25 10.60 -6.28
N MET A 28 -0.73 11.03 -5.14
CA MET A 28 -1.54 11.79 -4.19
C MET A 28 -1.62 13.22 -4.68
N VAL A 29 -2.84 13.70 -4.96
CA VAL A 29 -3.08 15.01 -5.58
C VAL A 29 -3.89 15.85 -4.63
N ARG A 30 -3.31 16.96 -4.18
CA ARG A 30 -3.91 17.94 -3.26
C ARG A 30 -4.46 17.30 -1.97
N SER A 31 -3.91 16.16 -1.56
CA SER A 31 -4.30 15.46 -0.34
C SER A 31 -3.12 14.71 0.27
N GLY A 32 -3.24 14.34 1.53
CA GLY A 32 -2.42 13.24 2.06
C GLY A 32 -3.02 11.89 1.65
N GLU A 33 -2.71 10.89 2.46
CA GLU A 33 -3.26 9.55 2.36
C GLU A 33 -4.74 9.55 2.79
N LEU A 34 -5.63 9.49 1.79
CA LEU A 34 -7.07 9.35 1.98
C LEU A 34 -7.50 7.92 1.63
N ALA A 35 -8.57 7.43 2.25
CA ALA A 35 -9.09 6.08 2.05
C ALA A 35 -9.35 5.70 0.58
N LYS A 36 -9.58 6.68 -0.32
CA LYS A 36 -9.76 6.45 -1.76
C LYS A 36 -8.56 5.73 -2.41
N TYR A 37 -7.34 5.94 -1.93
CA TYR A 37 -6.14 5.31 -2.50
C TYR A 37 -6.05 3.83 -2.17
N PRO A 38 -6.05 3.39 -0.90
CA PRO A 38 -6.07 1.98 -0.58
C PRO A 38 -7.35 1.29 -1.09
N LEU A 39 -8.51 1.97 -1.13
CA LEU A 39 -9.72 1.39 -1.75
C LEU A 39 -9.57 1.16 -3.26
N ALA A 40 -8.88 2.06 -3.97
CA ALA A 40 -8.59 1.86 -5.39
C ALA A 40 -7.65 0.66 -5.60
N ILE A 41 -6.65 0.48 -4.72
CA ILE A 41 -5.79 -0.71 -4.72
C ILE A 41 -6.60 -1.97 -4.45
N VAL A 42 -7.50 -1.97 -3.47
CA VAL A 42 -8.40 -3.11 -3.20
C VAL A 42 -9.24 -3.45 -4.43
N SER A 43 -9.90 -2.47 -5.03
CA SER A 43 -10.70 -2.67 -6.24
C SER A 43 -9.86 -3.33 -7.34
N LYS A 44 -8.66 -2.77 -7.59
CA LYS A 44 -7.77 -3.30 -8.63
C LYS A 44 -7.24 -4.70 -8.30
N SER A 45 -7.03 -5.00 -7.02
CA SER A 45 -6.56 -6.30 -6.55
C SER A 45 -7.63 -7.37 -6.75
N LEU A 46 -8.89 -7.08 -6.43
CA LEU A 46 -10.02 -7.97 -6.71
C LEU A 46 -10.16 -8.24 -8.21
N ASP A 47 -10.04 -7.20 -9.04
CA ASP A 47 -10.15 -7.34 -10.50
C ASP A 47 -9.03 -8.20 -11.12
N VAL A 48 -7.81 -8.14 -10.57
CA VAL A 48 -6.61 -8.76 -11.16
C VAL A 48 -6.28 -10.12 -10.57
N PHE A 49 -6.38 -10.26 -9.24
CA PHE A 49 -6.01 -11.49 -8.54
C PHE A 49 -7.20 -12.34 -8.13
N GLY A 50 -8.40 -11.75 -8.02
CA GLY A 50 -9.61 -12.44 -7.61
C GLY A 50 -9.65 -12.70 -6.10
N GLU A 51 -9.39 -13.93 -5.70
CA GLU A 51 -9.74 -14.46 -4.38
C GLU A 51 -8.53 -14.67 -3.45
N CYS A 52 -8.81 -14.83 -2.16
CA CYS A 52 -7.86 -15.16 -1.10
C CYS A 52 -6.70 -14.14 -0.98
N ILE A 53 -6.98 -12.86 -1.21
CA ILE A 53 -5.98 -11.79 -1.09
C ILE A 53 -5.80 -11.44 0.40
N LEU A 54 -4.56 -11.57 0.88
CA LEU A 54 -4.13 -11.05 2.17
C LEU A 54 -3.47 -9.67 1.96
N MET A 55 -4.15 -8.60 2.40
CA MET A 55 -3.67 -7.23 2.25
C MET A 55 -2.99 -6.74 3.54
N GLY A 56 -1.69 -6.43 3.45
CA GLY A 56 -0.96 -5.76 4.51
C GLY A 56 -1.18 -4.26 4.51
N TYR A 57 -1.47 -3.68 5.68
CA TYR A 57 -1.54 -2.23 5.86
C TYR A 57 -1.40 -1.86 7.34
N ASP A 58 -0.72 -0.75 7.66
CA ASP A 58 -0.52 -0.29 9.05
C ASP A 58 -1.82 -0.23 9.84
N ILE A 59 -2.88 0.26 9.21
CA ILE A 59 -4.22 0.38 9.79
C ILE A 59 -5.16 -0.72 9.31
N GLY A 60 -4.62 -1.87 8.85
CA GLY A 60 -5.39 -2.97 8.25
C GLY A 60 -6.55 -3.45 9.10
N CYS A 61 -6.40 -3.44 10.43
CA CYS A 61 -7.46 -3.83 11.37
C CYS A 61 -8.69 -2.92 11.33
N GLU A 62 -8.53 -1.63 11.09
CA GLU A 62 -9.63 -0.67 10.94
C GLU A 62 -10.06 -0.55 9.47
N PHE A 63 -9.10 -0.65 8.55
CA PHE A 63 -9.33 -0.53 7.13
C PHE A 63 -10.20 -1.66 6.57
N GLU A 64 -10.13 -2.88 7.13
CA GLU A 64 -11.07 -3.98 6.84
C GLU A 64 -12.54 -3.51 6.96
N GLY A 65 -12.85 -2.74 8.01
CA GLY A 65 -14.18 -2.16 8.20
C GLY A 65 -14.53 -1.15 7.11
N THR A 66 -13.56 -0.33 6.70
CA THR A 66 -13.73 0.64 5.60
C THR A 66 -14.04 -0.06 4.28
N ILE A 67 -13.34 -1.16 3.96
CA ILE A 67 -13.61 -1.96 2.75
C ILE A 67 -15.03 -2.54 2.82
N ARG A 68 -15.38 -3.20 3.93
CA ARG A 68 -16.69 -3.87 4.11
C ARG A 68 -17.87 -2.91 4.05
N CYS A 69 -17.69 -1.67 4.47
CA CYS A 69 -18.72 -0.62 4.41
C CYS A 69 -18.72 0.16 3.07
N SER A 70 -17.80 -0.13 2.16
CA SER A 70 -17.75 0.47 0.83
C SER A 70 -18.50 -0.38 -0.21
N SER A 71 -18.57 0.11 -1.45
CA SER A 71 -19.09 -0.67 -2.59
C SER A 71 -18.31 -1.96 -2.89
N LEU A 72 -17.10 -2.10 -2.34
CA LEU A 72 -16.25 -3.28 -2.51
C LEU A 72 -16.55 -4.39 -1.49
N GLY A 73 -17.34 -4.11 -0.45
CA GLY A 73 -17.49 -5.00 0.70
C GLY A 73 -18.07 -6.37 0.36
N TRP A 74 -19.00 -6.44 -0.60
CA TRP A 74 -19.57 -7.72 -1.04
C TRP A 74 -18.53 -8.56 -1.78
N GLY A 75 -17.83 -7.99 -2.77
CA GLY A 75 -16.79 -8.68 -3.52
C GLY A 75 -15.61 -9.09 -2.64
N TRP A 76 -15.19 -8.23 -1.71
CA TRP A 76 -14.14 -8.55 -0.73
C TRP A 76 -14.48 -9.77 0.13
N LYS A 77 -15.74 -9.86 0.57
CA LYS A 77 -16.23 -10.98 1.39
C LYS A 77 -16.38 -12.26 0.58
N GLU A 78 -16.98 -12.18 -0.61
CA GLU A 78 -17.17 -13.34 -1.49
C GLU A 78 -15.83 -13.95 -1.90
N ALA A 79 -14.86 -13.08 -2.24
CA ALA A 79 -13.51 -13.46 -2.60
C ALA A 79 -12.67 -14.00 -1.42
N ASN A 80 -13.22 -14.09 -0.21
CA ASN A 80 -12.53 -14.55 0.99
C ASN A 80 -11.21 -13.78 1.26
N CYS A 81 -11.22 -12.47 0.99
CA CYS A 81 -10.08 -11.59 1.22
C CYS A 81 -10.03 -11.08 2.66
N ARG A 82 -8.86 -10.64 3.12
CA ARG A 82 -8.62 -10.19 4.49
C ARG A 82 -7.51 -9.15 4.58
N CYS A 83 -7.68 -8.15 5.42
CA CYS A 83 -6.60 -7.25 5.85
C CYS A 83 -5.79 -7.83 7.04
N CYS A 84 -4.53 -7.45 7.12
CA CYS A 84 -3.64 -7.72 8.23
C CYS A 84 -2.77 -6.51 8.54
N VAL A 85 -2.18 -6.50 9.73
CA VAL A 85 -1.22 -5.48 10.15
C VAL A 85 0.19 -6.10 10.06
N ASN A 86 1.14 -5.32 9.55
CA ASN A 86 2.54 -5.74 9.47
C ASN A 86 3.14 -6.02 10.86
N ALA A 87 4.31 -6.64 10.89
CA ALA A 87 4.93 -7.08 12.12
C ALA A 87 5.37 -5.91 13.01
N PHE A 88 5.82 -4.78 12.44
CA PHE A 88 6.27 -3.65 13.24
C PHE A 88 5.10 -2.93 13.90
N HIS A 89 4.11 -2.52 13.11
CA HIS A 89 2.92 -1.84 13.63
C HIS A 89 2.06 -2.78 14.44
N GLY A 90 1.98 -4.07 14.10
CA GLY A 90 1.14 -5.05 14.79
C GLY A 90 1.34 -5.05 16.30
N TYR A 91 2.59 -5.05 16.78
CA TYR A 91 2.90 -5.02 18.21
C TYR A 91 2.54 -3.72 18.93
N THR A 92 2.28 -2.64 18.19
CA THR A 92 1.83 -1.35 18.77
C THR A 92 0.31 -1.29 18.98
N HIS A 93 -0.46 -2.26 18.44
CA HIS A 93 -1.90 -2.34 18.64
C HIS A 93 -2.23 -3.04 19.96
N CYS A 94 -3.47 -2.89 20.44
CA CYS A 94 -3.91 -3.60 21.65
C CYS A 94 -3.90 -5.12 21.45
N TYR A 95 -3.68 -5.88 22.53
CA TYR A 95 -3.56 -7.35 22.48
C TYR A 95 -4.71 -8.05 21.72
N PRO A 96 -6.01 -7.70 21.91
CA PRO A 96 -7.08 -8.30 21.12
C PRO A 96 -6.96 -8.07 19.60
N CYS A 97 -6.46 -6.90 19.18
CA CYS A 97 -6.20 -6.63 17.77
C CYS A 97 -5.08 -7.53 17.24
N GLN A 98 -4.01 -7.71 18.01
CA GLN A 98 -2.90 -8.59 17.65
C GLN A 98 -3.36 -10.03 17.44
N MET A 99 -4.18 -10.54 18.36
CA MET A 99 -4.72 -11.91 18.30
C MET A 99 -5.61 -12.18 17.07
N CYS A 100 -6.05 -11.15 16.37
CA CYS A 100 -6.90 -11.28 15.18
C CYS A 100 -6.19 -10.88 13.88
N ASN A 101 -5.32 -9.86 13.92
CA ASN A 101 -4.85 -9.18 12.70
C ASN A 101 -3.33 -9.23 12.52
N HIS A 102 -2.58 -9.71 13.51
CA HIS A 102 -1.13 -9.85 13.39
C HIS A 102 -0.78 -11.01 12.45
N LEU A 103 0.30 -10.88 11.68
CA LEU A 103 0.71 -11.89 10.69
C LEU A 103 0.85 -13.30 11.25
N ASN A 104 1.50 -13.43 12.41
CA ASN A 104 1.72 -14.71 13.10
C ASN A 104 0.46 -15.52 13.43
N VAL A 105 -0.73 -14.90 13.45
CA VAL A 105 -2.00 -15.59 13.74
C VAL A 105 -2.84 -15.86 12.48
N ILE A 106 -2.36 -15.45 11.30
CA ILE A 106 -3.08 -15.57 10.04
C ILE A 106 -2.46 -16.69 9.20
N GLU A 107 -3.25 -17.74 9.00
CA GLU A 107 -2.87 -18.84 8.10
C GLU A 107 -2.70 -18.32 6.66
N GLY A 108 -1.65 -18.79 5.98
CA GLY A 108 -1.32 -18.38 4.61
C GLY A 108 -0.44 -17.13 4.49
N ALA A 109 -0.22 -16.37 5.57
CA ALA A 109 0.71 -15.23 5.55
C ALA A 109 2.15 -15.66 5.23
N GLY A 110 2.57 -16.81 5.77
CA GLY A 110 3.94 -17.29 5.70
C GLY A 110 4.89 -16.49 6.60
N ILE A 111 6.20 -16.68 6.43
CA ILE A 111 7.22 -15.95 7.17
C ILE A 111 7.48 -14.62 6.45
N GLU A 112 6.70 -13.61 6.81
CA GLU A 112 6.74 -12.28 6.20
C GLU A 112 6.60 -11.22 7.29
N ASP A 113 7.25 -10.06 7.13
CA ASP A 113 7.06 -8.92 8.05
C ASP A 113 6.07 -7.89 7.50
N LEU A 114 5.83 -7.88 6.19
CA LEU A 114 5.03 -6.90 5.45
C LEU A 114 5.54 -5.46 5.58
N GLU A 115 6.83 -5.29 5.85
CA GLU A 115 7.53 -3.99 5.90
C GLU A 115 8.17 -3.64 4.54
N THR A 116 7.60 -4.17 3.45
CA THR A 116 8.19 -4.04 2.11
C THR A 116 8.05 -2.62 1.57
N LEU A 117 6.92 -1.96 1.82
CA LEU A 117 6.66 -0.62 1.31
C LEU A 117 7.54 0.43 1.98
N GLU A 118 7.85 0.25 3.26
CA GLU A 118 8.72 1.10 4.07
C GLU A 118 10.13 1.12 3.47
N ARG A 119 10.63 -0.06 3.06
CA ARG A 119 11.94 -0.20 2.38
C ARG A 119 11.92 0.42 0.99
N ILE A 120 10.83 0.23 0.24
CA ILE A 120 10.62 0.82 -1.08
C ILE A 120 10.59 2.35 -0.98
N PHE A 121 9.86 2.90 -0.02
CA PHE A 121 9.78 4.36 0.22
C PHE A 121 11.10 4.92 0.74
N SER A 122 11.81 4.17 1.59
CA SER A 122 13.15 4.56 2.03
C SER A 122 14.09 4.71 0.83
N ALA A 123 14.09 3.74 -0.08
CA ALA A 123 14.93 3.77 -1.28
C ALA A 123 14.51 4.88 -2.27
N SER A 124 13.20 5.09 -2.45
CA SER A 124 12.68 6.09 -3.40
C SER A 124 12.98 7.54 -3.02
N ASN A 125 13.45 7.81 -1.79
CA ASN A 125 13.98 9.12 -1.40
C ASN A 125 15.11 9.61 -2.33
N ASN A 126 15.83 8.70 -2.99
CA ASN A 126 16.82 9.05 -4.01
C ASN A 126 16.24 9.87 -5.18
N LEU A 127 14.92 9.78 -5.42
CA LEU A 127 14.22 10.56 -6.44
C LEU A 127 13.82 11.96 -5.98
N ALA A 128 13.88 12.27 -4.69
CA ALA A 128 13.33 13.51 -4.16
C ALA A 128 13.95 14.75 -4.83
N SER A 129 15.27 14.77 -5.01
CA SER A 129 16.00 15.90 -5.62
C SER A 129 15.62 16.17 -7.07
N VAL A 130 15.26 15.13 -7.83
CA VAL A 130 14.94 15.23 -9.27
C VAL A 130 13.44 15.33 -9.55
N THR A 131 12.59 14.97 -8.58
CA THR A 131 11.12 14.99 -8.73
C THR A 131 10.46 16.21 -8.10
N LEU A 132 11.06 16.83 -7.08
CA LEU A 132 10.45 17.93 -6.31
C LEU A 132 10.05 19.13 -7.16
N HIS A 133 10.85 19.48 -8.17
CA HIS A 133 10.61 20.62 -9.07
C HIS A 133 10.31 20.18 -10.51
N ALA A 134 10.10 18.90 -10.74
CA ALA A 134 9.76 18.40 -12.06
C ALA A 134 8.29 18.72 -12.41
N SER A 135 8.01 18.96 -13.68
CA SER A 135 6.64 18.92 -14.19
C SER A 135 6.00 17.56 -13.89
N ALA A 136 4.68 17.51 -13.67
CA ALA A 136 3.94 16.27 -13.40
C ALA A 136 4.30 15.10 -14.37
N SER A 137 4.39 15.37 -15.67
CA SER A 137 4.77 14.37 -16.68
C SER A 137 6.17 13.80 -16.45
N ARG A 138 7.18 14.67 -16.33
CA ARG A 138 8.57 14.27 -16.06
C ARG A 138 8.71 13.55 -14.73
N ARG A 139 7.99 13.99 -13.68
CA ARG A 139 7.95 13.31 -12.39
C ARG A 139 7.47 11.87 -12.54
N ARG A 140 6.37 11.63 -13.27
CA ARG A 140 5.83 10.29 -13.52
C ARG A 140 6.82 9.40 -14.27
N VAL A 141 7.47 9.92 -15.31
CA VAL A 141 8.49 9.16 -16.06
C VAL A 141 9.66 8.78 -15.17
N LEU A 142 10.17 9.70 -14.34
CA LEU A 142 11.28 9.41 -13.43
C LEU A 142 10.93 8.34 -12.39
N ILE A 143 9.73 8.43 -11.81
CA ILE A 143 9.23 7.46 -10.83
C ILE A 143 9.02 6.08 -11.48
N ASP A 144 8.41 6.04 -12.67
CA ASP A 144 8.17 4.81 -13.43
C ASP A 144 9.49 4.12 -13.80
N THR A 145 10.46 4.86 -14.35
CA THR A 145 11.79 4.32 -14.68
C THR A 145 12.51 3.77 -13.45
N TYR A 146 12.45 4.49 -12.32
CA TYR A 146 13.08 4.04 -11.08
C TYR A 146 12.49 2.72 -10.57
N PHE A 147 11.15 2.59 -10.55
CA PHE A 147 10.52 1.38 -10.06
C PHE A 147 10.63 0.20 -11.03
N LYS A 148 10.74 0.45 -12.34
CA LYS A 148 11.15 -0.58 -13.30
C LYS A 148 12.54 -1.12 -13.01
N GLN A 149 13.51 -0.23 -12.79
CA GLN A 149 14.86 -0.64 -12.41
C GLN A 149 14.87 -1.38 -11.06
N TRP A 150 14.10 -0.91 -10.07
CA TRP A 150 13.95 -1.60 -8.79
C TRP A 150 13.46 -3.04 -8.97
N ASP A 151 12.45 -3.25 -9.80
CA ASP A 151 11.89 -4.57 -10.09
C ASP A 151 12.88 -5.46 -10.86
N GLU A 152 13.59 -4.89 -11.85
CA GLU A 152 14.67 -5.57 -12.61
C GLU A 152 15.86 -5.98 -11.72
N GLU A 153 16.20 -5.22 -10.69
CA GLU A 153 17.31 -5.58 -9.79
C GLU A 153 16.95 -6.73 -8.83
N LYS A 154 15.67 -7.12 -8.73
CA LYS A 154 15.24 -8.24 -7.87
C LYS A 154 15.38 -9.61 -8.54
N TYR A 155 15.47 -9.69 -9.86
CA TYR A 155 15.53 -10.94 -10.65
C TYR A 155 16.41 -10.81 -11.88
#